data_AF-A0A7X7R697-F1
#
_entry.id   AF-A0A7X7R697-F1
#
_cell.length_a   1.000
_cell.length_b   1.000
_cell.length_c   1.000
_cell.angle_alpha   90.00
_cell.angle_beta   90.00
_cell.angle_gamma   90.00
#
_symmetry.space_group_name_H-M   'P 1'
#
loop_
_entity.id
_entity.type
_entity.pdbx_description
1 polymer ?
#
loop_
_entity_poly.entity_id
_entity_poly.type
_entity_poly.pdbx_seq_one_letter_code
_entity_poly.pdbx_strand_id
1 'polypeptide(L)'
;MDHQSWDVDFSRLKSFVLYRKNLLGLFLSLIIGPAFIIIFLVFAILFLLKVPMEINDVIRYYYEMEYQEFFQVFLWVFGIISLSGILIGVLTLLQKPKPYLYFGQNLELEDVLFVIEKKYQLYLDNNRMIRYDPINSTINESKNLSEISSEKKRLLFWRDLDSKEKLKISQKTKKTKIRYQDSFRRKIRVVTITICYDEIGHVVSYSEMINSRLSGNQSIDSVKEYYFRDVNQYQRIPLPKAIQDLISSI
;
A
#
# COMPACT_ATOMS: atom_id res chain seq x y z
N MET A 1 -21.24 -6.75 24.30
CA MET A 1 -20.37 -6.79 23.10
C MET A 1 -18.97 -6.90 23.62
N ASP A 2 -18.30 -8.04 23.40
CA ASP A 2 -16.93 -8.22 23.86
C ASP A 2 -16.02 -7.28 23.07
N HIS A 3 -15.56 -6.22 23.72
CA HIS A 3 -14.46 -5.42 23.21
C HIS A 3 -13.22 -6.30 23.23
N GLN A 4 -12.86 -6.88 22.08
CA GLN A 4 -11.52 -7.44 21.91
C GLN A 4 -10.54 -6.27 22.01
N SER A 5 -9.92 -6.11 23.18
CA SER A 5 -8.83 -5.16 23.37
C SER A 5 -7.63 -5.62 22.53
N TRP A 6 -7.00 -4.68 21.84
CA TRP A 6 -5.78 -4.93 21.09
C TRP A 6 -4.60 -4.44 21.93
N ASP A 7 -3.67 -5.34 22.22
CA ASP A 7 -2.53 -5.08 23.11
C ASP A 7 -1.31 -4.56 22.33
N VAL A 8 -1.49 -3.54 21.48
CA VAL A 8 -0.37 -2.96 20.74
C VAL A 8 -0.13 -1.53 21.21
N ASP A 9 0.97 -1.34 21.91
CA ASP A 9 1.30 -0.05 22.51
C ASP A 9 2.02 0.87 21.53
N PHE A 10 1.27 1.77 20.90
CA PHE A 10 1.81 2.87 20.09
C PHE A 10 2.22 4.09 20.91
N SER A 11 1.97 4.13 22.23
CA SER A 11 2.25 5.30 23.08
C SER A 11 3.74 5.59 23.21
N ARG A 12 4.59 4.59 22.97
CA ARG A 12 6.06 4.70 23.00
C ARG A 12 6.62 5.44 21.78
N LEU A 13 5.83 5.67 20.74
CA LEU A 13 6.25 6.40 19.55
C LEU A 13 6.04 7.91 19.75
N LYS A 14 7.05 8.60 20.26
CA LYS A 14 7.05 10.06 20.46
C LYS A 14 7.42 10.84 19.19
N SER A 15 8.31 10.28 18.38
CA SER A 15 8.66 10.80 17.05
C SER A 15 9.01 9.64 16.11
N PHE A 16 8.78 9.82 14.81
CA PHE A 16 9.21 8.86 13.78
C PHE A 16 9.07 9.45 12.36
N VAL A 17 9.77 8.86 11.39
CA VAL A 17 9.44 8.97 9.97
C VAL A 17 8.80 7.68 9.49
N LEU A 18 7.63 7.80 8.90
CA LEU A 18 6.95 6.70 8.25
C LEU A 18 7.32 6.67 6.76
N TYR A 19 8.04 5.64 6.37
CA TYR A 19 8.41 5.37 4.99
C TYR A 19 7.39 4.44 4.36
N ARG A 20 6.92 4.75 3.14
CA ARG A 20 5.89 4.00 2.43
C ARG A 20 6.44 3.36 1.17
N LYS A 21 6.08 2.09 0.94
CA LYS A 21 6.32 1.34 -0.28
C LYS A 21 4.99 0.82 -0.84
N ASN A 22 4.80 0.97 -2.15
CA ASN A 22 3.65 0.39 -2.84
C ASN A 22 4.00 -1.04 -3.25
N LEU A 23 3.22 -2.02 -2.82
CA LEU A 23 3.42 -3.44 -3.13
C LEU A 23 2.37 -4.00 -4.10
N LEU A 24 1.48 -3.15 -4.64
CA LEU A 24 0.46 -3.60 -5.58
C LEU A 24 1.07 -4.28 -6.82
N GLY A 25 2.14 -3.69 -7.38
CA GLY A 25 2.86 -4.28 -8.51
C GLY A 25 3.45 -5.66 -8.20
N LEU A 26 4.05 -5.80 -7.01
CA LEU A 26 4.58 -7.07 -6.53
C LEU A 26 3.47 -8.11 -6.34
N PHE A 27 2.37 -7.71 -5.69
CA PHE A 27 1.22 -8.59 -5.47
C PHE A 27 0.64 -9.11 -6.80
N LEU A 28 0.45 -8.22 -7.79
CA LEU A 28 -0.04 -8.60 -9.11
C LEU A 28 0.96 -9.49 -9.85
N SER A 29 2.26 -9.19 -9.77
CA SER A 29 3.30 -10.02 -10.39
C SER A 29 3.36 -11.43 -9.81
N LEU A 30 3.09 -11.60 -8.51
CA LEU A 30 3.09 -12.91 -7.84
C LEU A 30 1.89 -13.78 -8.21
N ILE A 31 0.81 -13.19 -8.72
CA ILE A 31 -0.37 -13.92 -9.21
C ILE A 31 -0.25 -14.18 -10.71
N ILE A 32 -0.02 -13.12 -11.48
CA ILE A 32 -0.03 -13.17 -12.94
C ILE A 32 1.23 -13.89 -13.44
N GLY A 33 2.42 -13.56 -12.91
CA GLY A 33 3.68 -14.14 -13.37
C GLY A 33 3.65 -15.67 -13.37
N PRO A 34 3.47 -16.32 -12.20
CA PRO A 34 3.46 -17.78 -12.12
C PRO A 34 2.38 -18.44 -12.97
N ALA A 35 1.15 -17.87 -13.01
CA ALA A 35 0.06 -18.44 -13.78
C ALA A 35 0.40 -18.49 -15.28
N PHE A 36 0.90 -17.39 -15.84
CA PHE A 36 1.26 -17.31 -17.26
C PHE A 36 2.55 -18.07 -17.59
N ILE A 37 3.50 -18.14 -16.65
CA ILE A 37 4.72 -18.96 -16.81
C ILE A 37 4.38 -20.44 -16.89
N ILE A 38 3.48 -20.93 -16.03
CA ILE A 38 3.06 -22.34 -16.05
C ILE A 38 2.40 -22.67 -17.40
N ILE A 39 1.47 -21.83 -17.85
CA ILE A 39 0.81 -22.01 -19.17
C ILE A 39 1.85 -21.98 -20.29
N PHE A 40 2.75 -21.00 -20.28
CA PHE A 40 3.82 -20.88 -21.26
C PHE A 40 4.69 -22.15 -21.31
N LEU A 41 5.11 -22.67 -20.15
CA LEU A 41 5.96 -23.86 -20.07
C LEU A 41 5.25 -25.11 -20.57
N VAL A 42 3.96 -25.30 -20.26
CA VAL A 42 3.18 -26.43 -20.76
C VAL A 42 3.17 -26.43 -22.29
N PHE A 43 2.83 -25.30 -22.92
CA PHE A 43 2.80 -25.19 -24.37
C PHE A 43 4.19 -25.26 -25.01
N ALA A 44 5.21 -24.69 -24.36
CA ALA A 44 6.59 -24.83 -24.83
C ALA A 44 7.04 -26.30 -24.83
N ILE A 45 6.67 -27.09 -23.81
CA ILE A 45 6.97 -28.53 -23.76
C ILE A 45 6.20 -29.27 -24.86
N LEU A 46 4.91 -28.98 -25.06
CA LEU A 46 4.12 -29.60 -26.14
C LEU A 46 4.74 -29.33 -27.52
N PHE A 47 5.20 -28.10 -27.75
CA PHE A 47 5.89 -27.72 -28.98
C PHE A 47 7.21 -28.46 -29.17
N LEU A 48 8.04 -28.53 -28.11
CA LEU A 48 9.33 -29.24 -28.13
C LEU A 48 9.17 -30.74 -28.38
N LEU A 49 8.13 -31.35 -27.79
CA LEU A 49 7.77 -32.75 -27.97
C LEU A 49 7.02 -33.02 -29.29
N LYS A 50 6.75 -31.97 -30.09
CA LYS A 50 6.08 -32.05 -31.39
C LYS A 50 4.71 -32.74 -31.31
N VAL A 51 3.99 -32.51 -30.21
CA VAL A 51 2.69 -33.14 -29.98
C VAL A 51 1.68 -32.52 -30.96
N PRO A 52 0.93 -33.33 -31.75
CA PRO A 52 -0.11 -32.82 -32.64
C PRO A 52 -1.24 -32.17 -31.82
N MET A 53 -1.84 -31.12 -32.36
CA MET A 53 -2.83 -30.30 -31.64
C MET A 53 -4.02 -29.99 -32.53
N GLU A 54 -5.21 -29.98 -31.95
CA GLU A 54 -6.43 -29.57 -32.62
C GLU A 54 -6.50 -28.03 -32.67
N ILE A 55 -6.55 -27.48 -33.88
CA ILE A 55 -6.68 -26.05 -34.14
C ILE A 55 -7.84 -25.86 -35.12
N ASN A 56 -8.90 -25.18 -34.68
CA ASN A 56 -10.15 -25.00 -35.44
C ASN A 56 -10.75 -26.34 -35.91
N ASP A 57 -10.90 -27.30 -35.00
CA ASP A 57 -11.46 -28.64 -35.25
C ASP A 57 -10.66 -29.51 -36.24
N VAL A 58 -9.42 -29.13 -36.56
CA VAL A 58 -8.50 -29.89 -37.41
C VAL A 58 -7.25 -30.26 -36.63
N ILE A 59 -6.88 -31.54 -36.63
CA ILE A 59 -5.61 -32.00 -36.05
C ILE A 59 -4.48 -31.51 -36.96
N ARG A 60 -3.61 -30.67 -36.40
CA ARG A 60 -2.43 -30.10 -37.06
C ARG A 60 -1.17 -30.75 -36.54
N TYR A 61 -0.27 -31.11 -37.45
CA TYR A 61 1.03 -31.69 -37.14
C TYR A 61 2.14 -30.64 -37.11
N TYR A 62 3.26 -30.97 -36.44
CA TYR A 62 4.39 -30.05 -36.24
C TYR A 62 4.95 -29.44 -37.53
N TYR A 63 4.93 -30.16 -38.66
CA TYR A 63 5.51 -29.65 -39.91
C TYR A 63 4.58 -28.68 -40.66
N GLU A 64 3.32 -28.54 -40.24
CA GLU A 64 2.36 -27.64 -40.87
C GLU A 64 2.61 -26.18 -40.47
N MET A 65 2.42 -25.27 -41.43
CA MET A 65 2.68 -23.84 -41.23
C MET A 65 1.75 -23.26 -40.16
N GLU A 66 0.48 -23.65 -40.17
CA GLU A 66 -0.54 -23.18 -39.22
C GLU A 66 -0.22 -23.59 -37.77
N TYR A 67 0.38 -24.76 -37.57
CA TYR A 67 0.85 -25.20 -36.25
C TYR A 67 2.00 -24.31 -35.76
N GLN A 68 2.99 -24.07 -36.62
CA GLN A 68 4.16 -23.23 -36.29
C GLN A 68 3.74 -21.80 -35.96
N GLU A 69 2.85 -21.21 -36.76
CA GLU A 69 2.33 -19.86 -36.53
C GLU A 69 1.55 -19.76 -35.22
N PHE A 70 0.68 -20.73 -34.94
CA PHE A 70 -0.08 -20.77 -33.68
C PHE A 70 0.86 -20.78 -32.48
N PHE A 71 1.82 -21.72 -32.44
CA PHE A 71 2.75 -21.82 -31.31
C PHE A 71 3.66 -20.61 -31.21
N GLN A 72 4.12 -20.05 -32.33
CA GLN A 72 4.92 -18.83 -32.33
C GLN A 72 4.15 -17.67 -31.69
N VAL A 73 2.92 -17.40 -32.15
CA VAL A 73 2.09 -16.33 -31.60
C VAL A 73 1.79 -16.58 -30.12
N PHE A 74 1.39 -17.81 -29.78
CA PHE A 74 1.09 -18.19 -28.40
C PHE A 74 2.28 -17.98 -27.48
N LEU A 75 3.45 -18.53 -27.82
CA LEU A 75 4.67 -18.42 -27.01
C LEU A 75 5.12 -16.96 -26.90
N TRP A 76 5.01 -16.15 -27.95
CA TRP A 76 5.31 -14.72 -27.87
C TRP A 76 4.37 -13.98 -26.92
N VAL A 77 3.06 -14.15 -27.05
CA VAL A 77 2.07 -13.47 -26.22
C VAL A 77 2.25 -13.85 -24.75
N PHE A 78 2.24 -15.15 -24.44
CA PHE A 78 2.38 -15.63 -23.06
C PHE A 78 3.79 -15.40 -22.50
N GLY A 79 4.82 -15.43 -23.34
CA GLY A 79 6.19 -15.10 -22.98
C GLY A 79 6.35 -13.63 -22.59
N ILE A 80 5.80 -12.70 -23.38
CA ILE A 80 5.83 -11.27 -23.08
C ILE A 80 5.05 -10.96 -21.80
N ILE A 81 3.86 -11.56 -21.61
CA ILE A 81 3.06 -11.34 -20.38
C ILE A 81 3.84 -11.83 -19.16
N SER A 82 4.40 -13.03 -19.22
CA SER A 82 5.24 -13.61 -18.17
C SER A 82 6.43 -12.73 -17.84
N LEU A 83 7.19 -12.30 -18.86
CA LEU A 83 8.37 -11.44 -18.70
C LEU A 83 8.00 -10.07 -18.11
N SER A 84 6.92 -9.47 -18.58
CA SER A 84 6.41 -8.19 -18.07
C SER A 84 6.00 -8.31 -16.60
N GLY A 85 5.34 -9.41 -16.23
CA GLY A 85 4.99 -9.72 -14.84
C GLY A 85 6.22 -9.80 -13.94
N ILE A 86 7.23 -10.57 -14.34
CA ILE A 86 8.50 -10.68 -13.61
C ILE A 86 9.18 -9.32 -13.49
N LEU A 87 9.26 -8.57 -14.59
CA LEU A 87 9.90 -7.25 -14.62
C LEU A 87 9.22 -6.26 -13.67
N ILE A 88 7.88 -6.20 -13.67
CA ILE A 88 7.11 -5.37 -12.73
C ILE A 88 7.39 -5.79 -11.28
N GLY A 89 7.46 -7.09 -11.00
CA GLY A 89 7.80 -7.61 -9.68
C GLY A 89 9.19 -7.17 -9.23
N VAL A 90 10.20 -7.33 -10.08
CA VAL A 90 11.59 -6.93 -9.81
C VAL A 90 11.70 -5.42 -9.61
N LEU A 91 11.10 -4.61 -10.49
CA LEU A 91 11.10 -3.15 -10.34
C LEU A 91 10.43 -2.70 -9.04
N THR A 92 9.34 -3.36 -8.64
CA THR A 92 8.67 -3.08 -7.37
C THR A 92 9.54 -3.47 -6.16
N LEU A 93 10.30 -4.57 -6.25
CA LEU A 93 11.24 -4.97 -5.20
C LEU A 93 12.39 -3.96 -5.06
N LEU A 94 12.97 -3.53 -6.18
CA LEU A 94 14.06 -2.55 -6.22
C LEU A 94 13.63 -1.14 -5.81
N GLN A 95 12.33 -0.82 -5.89
CA GLN A 95 11.81 0.48 -5.48
C GLN A 95 12.09 0.72 -3.98
N LYS A 96 12.91 1.74 -3.70
CA LYS A 96 13.16 2.20 -2.33
C LYS A 96 11.90 2.82 -1.73
N PRO A 97 11.62 2.57 -0.44
CA PRO A 97 10.50 3.20 0.24
C PRO A 97 10.74 4.72 0.33
N LYS A 98 9.67 5.51 0.24
CA LYS A 98 9.74 6.99 0.25
C LYS A 98 9.13 7.54 1.54
N PRO A 99 9.64 8.65 2.10
CA PRO A 99 9.01 9.27 3.27
C PRO A 99 7.58 9.67 2.93
N TYR A 100 6.66 9.36 3.83
CA TYR A 100 5.22 9.62 3.67
C TYR A 100 4.70 10.50 4.80
N LEU A 101 5.10 10.26 6.04
CA LEU A 101 4.61 10.99 7.20
C LEU A 101 5.74 11.19 8.20
N TYR A 102 5.88 12.42 8.69
CA TYR A 102 6.75 12.78 9.79
C TYR A 102 5.86 13.04 11.00
N PHE A 103 6.19 12.41 12.11
CA PHE A 103 5.56 12.64 13.39
C PHE A 103 6.61 13.11 14.39
N GLY A 104 6.26 14.11 15.19
CA GLY A 104 7.10 14.59 16.27
C GLY A 104 6.34 15.55 17.17
N GLN A 105 7.08 16.16 18.10
CA GLN A 105 6.54 17.14 19.03
C GLN A 105 7.18 18.50 18.78
N ASN A 106 6.40 19.58 18.88
CA ASN A 106 6.94 20.94 18.86
C ASN A 106 7.59 21.30 20.21
N LEU A 107 8.05 22.54 20.35
CA LEU A 107 8.65 23.06 21.59
C LEU A 107 7.68 23.05 22.78
N GLU A 108 6.37 23.10 22.50
CA GLU A 108 5.28 23.06 23.49
C GLU A 108 4.82 21.62 23.80
N LEU A 109 5.55 20.61 23.31
CA LEU A 109 5.22 19.19 23.44
C LEU A 109 3.92 18.76 22.74
N GLU A 110 3.43 19.58 21.81
CA GLU A 110 2.27 19.25 21.00
C GLU A 110 2.63 18.37 19.80
N ASP A 111 1.74 17.43 19.49
CA ASP A 111 1.85 16.55 18.34
C ASP A 111 1.78 17.30 17.01
N VAL A 112 2.86 17.21 16.24
CA VAL A 112 2.97 17.73 14.88
C VAL A 112 3.10 16.59 13.89
N LEU A 113 2.31 16.70 12.82
CA LEU A 113 2.28 15.77 11.70
C LEU A 113 2.58 16.50 10.41
N PHE A 114 3.48 15.94 9.60
CA PHE A 114 3.72 16.42 8.25
C PHE A 114 3.65 15.28 7.24
N VAL A 115 2.69 15.35 6.33
CA VAL A 115 2.42 14.33 5.31
C VAL A 115 2.91 14.79 3.95
N ILE A 116 3.60 13.90 3.26
CA ILE A 116 4.08 14.11 1.89
C ILE A 116 3.32 13.17 0.96
N GLU A 117 2.46 13.75 0.14
CA GLU A 117 1.79 13.08 -0.98
C GLU A 117 2.22 13.68 -2.31
N LYS A 118 2.02 12.95 -3.40
CA LYS A 118 2.41 13.42 -4.74
C LYS A 118 1.67 14.70 -5.15
N LYS A 119 0.42 14.86 -4.71
CA LYS A 119 -0.48 15.96 -5.11
C LYS A 119 -0.61 17.05 -4.05
N TYR A 120 -0.18 16.79 -2.82
CA TYR A 120 -0.30 17.75 -1.74
C TYR A 120 0.67 17.41 -0.62
N GLN A 121 1.01 18.42 0.17
CA GLN A 121 1.70 18.29 1.44
C GLN A 121 0.79 18.85 2.52
N LEU A 122 0.78 18.20 3.68
CA LEU A 122 -0.15 18.53 4.75
C LEU A 122 0.62 18.68 6.05
N TYR A 123 0.58 19.87 6.62
CA TYR A 123 1.05 20.13 7.98
C TYR A 123 -0.15 20.18 8.92
N LEU A 124 -0.03 19.54 10.07
CA LEU A 124 -1.08 19.41 11.07
C LEU A 124 -0.45 19.56 12.45
N ASP A 125 -0.90 20.55 13.22
CA ASP A 125 -0.67 20.64 14.66
C ASP A 125 -2.02 20.53 15.39
N ASN A 126 -2.11 20.89 16.68
CA ASN A 126 -3.38 20.83 17.41
C ASN A 126 -4.39 21.90 16.98
N ASN A 127 -3.92 23.01 16.42
CA ASN A 127 -4.70 24.24 16.27
C ASN A 127 -4.97 24.61 14.81
N ARG A 128 -4.18 24.08 13.88
CA ARG A 128 -4.28 24.35 12.45
C ARG A 128 -3.88 23.17 11.58
N MET A 129 -4.42 23.19 10.37
CA MET A 129 -4.09 22.33 9.27
C MET A 129 -3.72 23.20 8.07
N ILE A 130 -2.54 22.99 7.51
CA ILE A 130 -2.06 23.70 6.32
C ILE A 130 -1.88 22.67 5.20
N ARG A 131 -2.70 22.78 4.16
CA ARG A 131 -2.58 21.98 2.94
C ARG A 131 -1.92 22.81 1.85
N TYR A 132 -0.77 22.35 1.38
CA TYR A 132 -0.05 22.92 0.26
C TYR A 132 -0.14 22.02 -0.96
N ASP A 133 -0.58 22.57 -2.10
CA ASP A 133 -0.52 21.89 -3.39
C ASP A 133 0.76 22.34 -4.13
N PRO A 134 1.78 21.48 -4.27
CA PRO A 134 3.02 21.85 -4.94
C PRO A 134 2.86 22.06 -6.45
N ILE A 135 1.78 21.55 -7.07
CA ILE A 135 1.55 21.67 -8.51
C ILE A 135 1.00 23.07 -8.81
N ASN A 136 -0.02 23.48 -8.06
CA ASN A 136 -0.70 24.76 -8.25
C ASN A 136 -0.10 25.89 -7.40
N SER A 137 0.84 25.57 -6.50
CA SER A 137 1.42 26.48 -5.51
C SER A 137 0.37 27.15 -4.60
N THR A 138 -0.76 26.48 -4.37
CA THR A 138 -1.85 27.01 -3.53
C THR A 138 -1.71 26.51 -2.10
N ILE A 139 -1.97 27.37 -1.12
CA ILE A 139 -2.03 27.02 0.30
C ILE A 139 -3.45 27.23 0.79
N ASN A 140 -3.98 26.22 1.49
CA ASN A 140 -5.25 26.30 2.20
C ASN A 140 -4.99 26.03 3.69
N GLU A 141 -5.38 26.97 4.55
CA GLU A 141 -5.34 26.81 5.99
C GLU A 141 -6.76 26.55 6.53
N SER A 142 -6.87 25.59 7.44
CA SER A 142 -8.08 25.35 8.23
C SER A 142 -7.72 25.37 9.72
N LYS A 143 -8.53 26.06 10.52
CA LYS A 143 -8.45 26.09 11.98
C LYS A 143 -9.61 25.31 12.63
N ASN A 144 -10.35 24.54 11.85
CA ASN A 144 -11.47 23.76 12.36
C ASN A 144 -10.97 22.53 13.13
N LEU A 145 -11.09 22.57 14.46
CA LEU A 145 -10.63 21.50 15.36
C LEU A 145 -11.24 20.12 15.04
N SER A 146 -12.49 20.08 14.59
CA SER A 146 -13.16 18.81 14.21
C SER A 146 -12.52 18.20 12.96
N GLU A 147 -12.23 19.04 11.97
CA GLU A 147 -11.54 18.63 10.74
C GLU A 147 -10.11 18.16 11.04
N ILE A 148 -9.37 18.92 11.86
CA ILE A 148 -8.01 18.58 12.30
C ILE A 148 -7.99 17.23 13.02
N SER A 149 -8.89 17.04 13.99
CA SER A 149 -8.98 15.77 14.75
C SER A 149 -9.34 14.59 13.85
N SER A 150 -10.28 14.78 12.93
CA SER A 150 -10.66 13.76 11.95
C SER A 150 -9.48 13.37 11.05
N GLU A 151 -8.72 14.35 10.57
CA GLU A 151 -7.54 14.10 9.74
C GLU A 151 -6.40 13.42 10.51
N LYS A 152 -6.14 13.82 11.77
CA LYS A 152 -5.17 13.12 12.64
C LYS A 152 -5.52 11.64 12.81
N LYS A 153 -6.81 11.34 13.07
CA LYS A 153 -7.32 9.96 13.16
C LYS A 153 -7.17 9.18 11.86
N ARG A 154 -7.42 9.83 10.71
CA ARG A 154 -7.25 9.21 9.39
C ARG A 154 -5.80 8.85 9.09
N LEU A 155 -4.86 9.70 9.48
CA LEU A 155 -3.43 9.54 9.19
C LEU A 155 -2.74 8.53 10.10
N LEU A 156 -3.16 8.45 11.36
CA LEU A 156 -2.63 7.54 12.37
C LEU A 156 -3.66 6.44 12.63
N PHE A 157 -3.60 5.36 11.85
CA PHE A 157 -4.64 4.33 11.82
C PHE A 157 -5.05 3.81 13.21
N TRP A 158 -4.09 3.71 14.15
CA TRP A 158 -4.31 3.18 15.48
C TRP A 158 -5.16 4.08 16.37
N ARG A 159 -5.23 5.39 16.10
CA ARG A 159 -6.02 6.34 16.89
C ARG A 159 -7.54 6.19 16.71
N ASP A 160 -7.97 5.41 15.71
CA ASP A 160 -9.38 5.23 15.37
C ASP A 160 -9.76 3.74 15.26
N LEU A 161 -8.97 2.83 15.83
CA LEU A 161 -9.27 1.40 15.79
C LEU A 161 -10.45 1.02 16.68
N ASP A 162 -10.53 1.63 17.88
CA ASP A 162 -11.56 1.31 18.87
C ASP A 162 -12.97 1.70 18.41
N SER A 163 -13.07 2.62 17.43
CA SER A 163 -14.33 3.06 16.84
C SER A 163 -14.78 2.19 15.66
N LYS A 164 -13.99 1.20 15.22
CA LYS A 164 -14.31 0.41 14.02
C LYS A 164 -15.28 -0.72 14.29
N GLU A 165 -16.35 -0.76 13.50
CA GLU A 165 -17.27 -1.88 13.49
C GLU A 165 -16.63 -3.18 12.98
N LYS A 166 -17.05 -4.31 13.54
CA LYS A 166 -16.64 -5.67 13.12
C LYS A 166 -15.13 -5.86 13.08
N LEU A 167 -14.43 -5.23 14.03
CA LEU A 167 -13.01 -5.41 14.25
C LEU A 167 -12.72 -6.88 14.56
N LYS A 168 -11.80 -7.48 13.79
CA LYS A 168 -11.27 -8.83 14.03
C LYS A 168 -9.77 -8.73 14.22
N ILE A 169 -9.28 -9.24 15.34
CA ILE A 169 -7.87 -9.22 15.70
C ILE A 169 -7.35 -10.66 15.76
N SER A 170 -6.17 -10.88 15.20
CA SER A 170 -5.43 -12.14 15.30
C SER A 170 -3.97 -11.82 15.64
N GLN A 171 -3.56 -12.17 16.85
CA GLN A 171 -2.21 -11.94 17.36
C GLN A 171 -1.35 -13.21 17.23
N LYS A 172 -0.09 -13.01 16.85
CA LYS A 172 0.99 -14.00 16.88
C LYS A 172 2.25 -13.30 17.40
N THR A 173 3.23 -14.07 17.87
CA THR A 173 4.44 -13.57 18.56
C THR A 173 5.12 -12.38 17.88
N LYS A 174 5.29 -12.41 16.54
CA LYS A 174 5.95 -11.33 15.77
C LYS A 174 5.00 -10.53 14.88
N LYS A 175 3.68 -10.75 14.97
CA LYS A 175 2.71 -10.05 14.11
C LYS A 175 1.29 -9.99 14.68
N THR A 176 0.65 -8.84 14.51
CA THR A 176 -0.79 -8.68 14.77
C THR A 176 -1.51 -8.33 13.49
N LYS A 177 -2.54 -9.11 13.14
CA LYS A 177 -3.41 -8.86 12.01
C LYS A 177 -4.73 -8.30 12.50
N ILE A 178 -5.10 -7.14 11.97
CA ILE A 178 -6.32 -6.41 12.26
C ILE A 178 -7.14 -6.34 10.97
N ARG A 179 -8.42 -6.67 11.04
CA ARG A 179 -9.33 -6.58 9.89
C ARG A 179 -10.62 -5.90 10.32
N TYR A 180 -11.05 -4.90 9.58
CA TYR A 180 -12.34 -4.24 9.78
C TYR A 180 -12.99 -3.91 8.44
N GLN A 181 -14.27 -3.53 8.51
CA GLN A 181 -15.02 -3.06 7.36
C GLN A 181 -15.40 -1.60 7.57
N ASP A 182 -15.31 -0.81 6.52
CA ASP A 182 -15.89 0.52 6.49
C ASP A 182 -16.68 0.75 5.21
N SER A 183 -17.46 1.82 5.18
CA SER A 183 -18.15 2.26 3.98
C SER A 183 -17.54 3.57 3.49
N PHE A 184 -17.26 3.64 2.20
CA PHE A 184 -16.73 4.84 1.57
C PHE A 184 -17.29 5.01 0.18
N ARG A 185 -17.96 6.14 -0.06
CA ARG A 185 -18.53 6.49 -1.38
C ARG A 185 -19.33 5.32 -2.00
N ARG A 186 -20.27 4.75 -1.23
CA ARG A 186 -21.13 3.62 -1.62
C ARG A 186 -20.42 2.27 -1.84
N LYS A 187 -19.11 2.20 -1.58
CA LYS A 187 -18.34 0.94 -1.60
C LYS A 187 -18.18 0.43 -0.17
N ILE A 188 -18.28 -0.89 0.01
CA ILE A 188 -17.85 -1.55 1.24
C ILE A 188 -16.36 -1.82 1.08
N ARG A 189 -15.52 -1.30 1.97
CA ARG A 189 -14.09 -1.62 1.98
C ARG A 189 -13.78 -2.56 3.12
N VAL A 190 -12.95 -3.55 2.84
CA VAL A 190 -12.34 -4.43 3.82
C VAL A 190 -10.90 -3.96 3.96
N VAL A 191 -10.57 -3.42 5.12
CA VAL A 191 -9.21 -3.00 5.44
C VAL A 191 -8.55 -4.09 6.27
N THR A 192 -7.36 -4.51 5.84
CA THR A 192 -6.52 -5.45 6.58
C THR A 192 -5.20 -4.78 6.88
N ILE A 193 -4.88 -4.65 8.18
CA ILE A 193 -3.62 -4.11 8.67
C ILE A 193 -2.86 -5.27 9.30
N THR A 194 -1.58 -5.43 8.96
CA THR A 194 -0.69 -6.36 9.66
C THR A 194 0.46 -5.57 10.24
N ILE A 195 0.56 -5.57 11.57
CA ILE A 195 1.62 -4.92 12.34
C ILE A 195 2.70 -5.95 12.61
N CYS A 196 3.96 -5.59 12.39
CA CYS A 196 5.13 -6.44 12.60
C CYS A 196 5.98 -5.90 13.74
N TYR A 197 6.49 -6.81 14.57
CA TYR A 197 7.31 -6.49 15.74
C TYR A 197 8.76 -6.95 15.57
N ASP A 198 9.68 -6.26 16.23
CA ASP A 198 11.03 -6.79 16.49
C ASP A 198 11.00 -7.90 17.55
N GLU A 199 12.18 -8.39 17.93
CA GLU A 199 12.30 -9.47 18.92
C GLU A 199 11.96 -9.05 20.34
N ILE A 200 11.93 -7.74 20.60
CA ILE A 200 11.69 -7.12 21.91
C ILE A 200 10.23 -6.61 22.01
N GLY A 201 9.47 -6.71 20.90
CA GLY A 201 8.05 -6.34 20.84
C GLY A 201 7.79 -4.92 20.33
N HIS A 202 8.79 -4.19 19.83
CA HIS A 202 8.56 -2.86 19.26
C HIS A 202 7.98 -2.95 17.86
N VAL A 203 7.08 -2.02 17.54
CA VAL A 203 6.52 -1.88 16.19
C VAL A 203 7.59 -1.40 15.22
N VAL A 204 7.89 -2.21 14.20
CA VAL A 204 8.91 -1.88 13.17
C VAL A 204 8.24 -1.45 11.86
N SER A 205 7.15 -2.10 11.50
CA SER A 205 6.43 -1.84 10.26
C SER A 205 4.98 -2.24 10.37
N TYR A 206 4.18 -1.77 9.41
CA TYR A 206 2.86 -2.33 9.16
C TYR A 206 2.54 -2.38 7.67
N SER A 207 1.77 -3.38 7.25
CA SER A 207 1.23 -3.47 5.90
C SER A 207 -0.27 -3.19 5.89
N GLU A 208 -0.74 -2.48 4.88
CA GLU A 208 -2.15 -2.19 4.63
C GLU A 208 -2.59 -2.82 3.32
N MET A 209 -3.68 -3.58 3.36
CA MET A 209 -4.39 -4.07 2.18
C MET A 209 -5.83 -3.59 2.24
N ILE A 210 -6.29 -2.93 1.17
CA ILE A 210 -7.65 -2.44 1.02
C ILE A 210 -8.30 -3.17 -0.14
N ASN A 211 -9.37 -3.90 0.14
CA ASN A 211 -10.21 -4.51 -0.88
C ASN A 211 -11.55 -3.79 -0.87
N SER A 212 -12.07 -3.37 -2.03
CA SER A 212 -13.40 -2.80 -2.12
C SER A 212 -14.37 -3.75 -2.79
N ARG A 213 -15.64 -3.67 -2.36
CA ARG A 213 -16.76 -4.37 -2.98
C ARG A 213 -17.81 -3.35 -3.41
N LEU A 214 -18.22 -3.46 -4.66
CA LEU A 214 -19.33 -2.69 -5.24
C LEU A 214 -20.17 -3.63 -6.12
N SER A 215 -21.48 -3.73 -5.83
CA SER A 215 -22.44 -4.50 -6.64
C SER A 215 -21.98 -5.92 -6.98
N GLY A 216 -21.40 -6.64 -6.00
CA GLY A 216 -20.93 -8.02 -6.18
C GLY A 216 -19.45 -8.13 -6.59
N ASN A 217 -18.90 -7.15 -7.31
CA ASN A 217 -17.50 -7.17 -7.76
C ASN A 217 -16.54 -6.82 -6.62
N GLN A 218 -15.43 -7.54 -6.54
CA GLN A 218 -14.35 -7.30 -5.58
C GLN A 218 -13.10 -6.82 -6.33
N SER A 219 -12.47 -5.75 -5.85
CA SER A 219 -11.19 -5.26 -6.35
C SER A 219 -10.22 -5.01 -5.20
N ILE A 220 -8.93 -5.13 -5.50
CA ILE A 220 -7.86 -4.71 -4.60
C ILE A 220 -7.54 -3.26 -4.95
N ASP A 221 -7.85 -2.34 -4.02
CA ASP A 221 -7.67 -0.90 -4.23
C ASP A 221 -6.25 -0.45 -3.86
N SER A 222 -5.63 -1.11 -2.86
CA SER A 222 -4.32 -0.70 -2.35
C SER A 222 -3.63 -1.86 -1.62
N VAL A 223 -2.31 -2.00 -1.86
CA VAL A 223 -1.41 -2.83 -1.05
C VAL A 223 -0.16 -2.01 -0.77
N LYS A 224 0.04 -1.64 0.49
CA LYS A 224 1.13 -0.76 0.92
C LYS A 224 1.84 -1.36 2.12
N GLU A 225 3.12 -1.08 2.21
CA GLU A 225 3.92 -1.36 3.40
C GLU A 225 4.51 -0.05 3.93
N TYR A 226 4.49 0.09 5.24
CA TYR A 226 4.93 1.27 5.97
C TYR A 226 5.99 0.84 6.98
N TYR A 227 7.11 1.56 7.02
CA TYR A 227 8.23 1.28 7.91
C TYR A 227 8.45 2.47 8.83
N PHE A 228 8.55 2.21 10.12
CA PHE A 228 8.95 3.23 11.08
C PHE A 228 10.48 3.35 11.04
N ARG A 229 10.96 4.58 10.90
CA ARG A 229 12.38 4.93 11.00
C ARG A 229 12.56 6.10 11.95
N ASP A 230 13.79 6.24 12.45
CA ASP A 230 14.20 7.37 13.29
C ASP A 230 13.27 7.55 14.51
N VAL A 231 12.83 6.42 15.07
CA VAL A 231 11.87 6.37 16.18
C VAL A 231 12.50 7.00 17.42
N ASN A 232 11.78 7.95 18.03
CA ASN A 232 12.19 8.69 19.22
C ASN A 232 13.52 9.45 19.05
N GLN A 233 13.90 9.78 17.82
CA GLN A 233 15.04 10.63 17.51
C GLN A 233 14.60 12.06 17.20
N TYR A 234 15.46 13.03 17.53
CA TYR A 234 15.25 14.41 17.14
C TYR A 234 15.47 14.55 15.63
N GLN A 235 14.45 15.03 14.92
CA GLN A 235 14.46 15.12 13.47
C GLN A 235 13.94 16.47 13.00
N ARG A 236 14.62 17.07 12.02
CA ARG A 236 14.13 18.27 11.36
C ARG A 236 13.07 17.89 10.33
N ILE A 237 11.85 18.36 10.53
CA ILE A 237 10.76 18.14 9.57
C ILE A 237 11.06 18.96 8.30
N PRO A 238 11.11 18.34 7.10
CA PRO A 238 11.48 19.02 5.86
C PRO A 238 10.28 19.81 5.30
N LEU A 239 9.89 20.86 6.01
CA LEU A 239 8.76 21.70 5.63
C LEU A 239 9.12 22.51 4.36
N PRO A 240 8.20 22.65 3.39
CA PRO A 240 8.35 23.57 2.27
C PRO A 240 8.42 25.01 2.76
N LYS A 241 9.16 25.86 2.05
CA LYS A 241 9.29 27.28 2.38
C LYS A 241 7.93 27.97 2.56
N ALA A 242 6.97 27.68 1.68
CA ALA A 242 5.61 28.21 1.76
C ALA A 242 4.89 27.89 3.09
N ILE A 243 5.12 26.70 3.67
CA ILE A 243 4.58 26.33 4.98
C ILE A 243 5.41 26.96 6.11
N GLN A 244 6.74 27.01 5.96
CA GLN A 244 7.64 27.62 6.95
C GLN A 244 7.29 29.10 7.16
N ASP A 245 7.13 29.85 6.07
CA ASP A 245 6.82 31.28 6.09
C ASP A 245 5.52 31.54 6.88
N LEU A 246 4.50 30.71 6.66
CA LEU A 246 3.19 30.80 7.31
C LEU A 246 3.19 30.37 8.79
N ILE A 247 4.12 29.48 9.16
CA ILE A 247 4.34 29.12 10.57
C ILE A 247 5.08 30.24 11.29
N SER A 248 6.05 30.88 10.63
CA SER A 248 6.89 31.94 11.21
C SER A 248 6.27 33.32 11.24
N SER A 249 5.18 33.55 10.51
CA SER A 249 4.45 34.83 10.49
C SER A 249 3.53 35.05 11.69
N ILE A 250 3.71 34.26 12.75
CA ILE A 250 2.97 34.28 14.02
C ILE A 250 4.00 34.41 15.14
#